data_AF-A0A352YWU6-F1
#
_entry.id   AF-A0A352YWU6-F1
#
_cell.length_a   1.000
_cell.length_b   1.000
_cell.length_c   1.000
_cell.angle_alpha   90.00
_cell.angle_beta   90.00
_cell.angle_gamma   90.00
#
_symmetry.space_group_name_H-M   'P 1'
#
loop_
_entity.id
_entity.type
_entity.pdbx_description
1 polymer ?
#
loop_
_entity_poly.entity_id
_entity_poly.type
_entity_poly.pdbx_seq_one_letter_code
_entity_poly.pdbx_strand_id
1 'polypeptide(L)'
;MDSQKTAQDIRNLRFKELRQRSRQVHCSTTNGCLKSKIMNYTDMCKYIFKEEGFPDWRWARVNKSRKDEIKTARQICYYMGSIFYNGMTLNQLGEPFGQKHCNVIHSIKVINNLRETEKVFDTRITNYIEAVSRWIDSNVVTTRVKKEKELAAMLLAKIAEMELIAKVYCVLSDKKMVDL
;
A
#
# COMPACT_ATOMS: atom_id res chain seq x y z
N MET A 1 -18.72 -27.24 -44.29
CA MET A 1 -18.76 -27.99 -43.01
C MET A 1 -18.04 -27.12 -42.00
N ASP A 2 -18.73 -26.08 -41.51
CA ASP A 2 -18.08 -24.98 -40.81
C ASP A 2 -18.31 -25.04 -39.31
N SER A 3 -17.18 -25.33 -38.66
CA SER A 3 -16.84 -25.24 -37.25
C SER A 3 -17.76 -24.39 -36.36
N GLN A 4 -18.50 -25.07 -35.50
CA GLN A 4 -18.98 -24.50 -34.24
C GLN A 4 -17.78 -24.34 -33.29
N LYS A 5 -17.20 -23.13 -33.23
CA LYS A 5 -16.23 -22.81 -32.17
C LYS A 5 -16.96 -22.74 -30.83
N THR A 6 -16.50 -23.49 -29.85
CA THR A 6 -17.16 -23.59 -28.55
C THR A 6 -16.98 -22.31 -27.74
N ALA A 7 -17.93 -21.98 -26.87
CA ALA A 7 -17.86 -20.78 -26.02
C ALA A 7 -16.58 -20.71 -25.16
N GLN A 8 -15.95 -21.86 -24.91
CA GLN A 8 -14.68 -21.96 -24.20
C GLN A 8 -13.49 -21.44 -25.04
N ASP A 9 -13.52 -21.64 -26.36
CA ASP A 9 -12.50 -21.13 -27.28
C ASP A 9 -12.55 -19.59 -27.36
N ILE A 10 -13.75 -19.02 -27.31
CA ILE A 10 -13.95 -17.56 -27.30
C ILE A 10 -13.39 -16.94 -26.01
N ARG A 11 -13.59 -17.58 -24.85
CA ARG A 11 -12.97 -17.12 -23.59
C ARG A 11 -11.45 -17.20 -23.61
N ASN A 12 -10.90 -18.29 -24.14
CA ASN A 12 -9.45 -18.48 -24.24
C ASN A 12 -8.79 -17.48 -25.19
N LEU A 13 -9.47 -17.10 -26.27
CA LEU A 13 -9.01 -16.04 -27.19
C LEU A 13 -9.01 -14.66 -26.50
N ARG A 14 -10.06 -14.33 -25.75
CA ARG A 14 -10.16 -13.05 -25.02
C ARG A 14 -9.08 -12.90 -23.93
N PHE A 15 -8.73 -13.99 -23.25
CA PHE A 15 -7.64 -14.00 -22.26
C PHE A 15 -6.24 -13.88 -22.91
N LYS A 16 -6.04 -14.45 -24.11
CA LYS A 16 -4.78 -14.30 -24.86
C LYS A 16 -4.58 -12.87 -25.37
N GLU A 17 -5.64 -12.20 -25.86
CA GLU A 17 -5.57 -10.79 -26.29
C GLU A 17 -5.28 -9.84 -25.11
N LEU A 18 -5.85 -10.08 -23.93
CA LEU A 18 -5.54 -9.30 -22.72
C LEU A 18 -4.08 -9.45 -22.27
N ARG A 19 -3.48 -10.65 -22.44
CA ARG A 19 -2.04 -10.89 -22.17
C ARG A 19 -1.11 -10.28 -23.23
N GLN A 20 -1.54 -10.20 -24.49
CA GLN A 20 -0.75 -9.52 -25.53
C GLN A 20 -0.78 -8.00 -25.39
N ARG A 21 -1.93 -7.41 -25.00
CA ARG A 21 -2.02 -5.97 -24.70
C ARG A 21 -1.20 -5.55 -23.47
N SER A 22 -1.02 -6.43 -22.49
CA SER A 22 -0.17 -6.16 -21.32
C SER A 22 1.34 -6.32 -21.61
N ARG A 23 1.74 -6.93 -22.73
CA ARG A 23 3.15 -7.04 -23.16
C ARG A 23 3.61 -5.96 -24.15
N GLN A 24 2.70 -5.24 -24.81
CA GLN A 24 3.05 -4.17 -25.76
C GLN A 24 3.23 -2.79 -25.11
N VAL A 25 3.07 -2.66 -23.80
CA VAL A 25 3.37 -1.41 -23.08
C VAL A 25 4.82 -1.41 -22.62
N HIS A 26 5.79 -1.55 -23.53
CA HIS A 26 7.17 -1.15 -23.27
C HIS A 26 7.91 -0.72 -24.54
N CYS A 27 8.54 0.45 -24.40
CA CYS A 27 9.63 1.00 -25.21
C CYS A 27 9.27 1.68 -26.54
N SER A 28 8.71 2.88 -26.44
CA SER A 28 9.05 3.98 -27.35
C SER A 28 9.69 5.09 -26.52
N THR A 29 10.93 4.87 -26.10
CA THR A 29 11.72 5.85 -25.35
C THR A 29 12.37 6.78 -26.36
N THR A 30 11.66 7.83 -26.75
CA THR A 30 12.32 9.05 -27.19
C THR A 30 12.98 9.67 -25.96
N ASN A 31 14.29 9.93 -26.07
CA ASN A 31 15.16 10.52 -25.07
C ASN A 31 14.77 11.97 -24.75
N GLY A 32 13.61 12.15 -24.10
CA GLY A 32 13.24 13.37 -23.40
C GLY A 32 13.42 13.10 -21.90
N CYS A 33 14.27 13.89 -21.26
CA CYS A 33 14.50 13.92 -19.82
C CYS A 33 13.15 13.94 -19.05
N LEU A 34 12.63 12.75 -18.72
CA LEU A 34 11.51 12.58 -17.81
C LEU A 34 12.05 12.92 -16.43
N LYS A 35 11.95 14.20 -16.03
CA LYS A 35 11.87 14.53 -14.61
C LYS A 35 10.77 13.64 -14.06
N SER A 36 11.15 12.63 -13.28
CA SER A 36 10.24 11.67 -12.68
C SER A 36 9.21 12.47 -11.90
N LYS A 37 8.01 12.62 -12.46
CA LYS A 37 6.93 13.32 -11.78
C LYS A 37 6.60 12.47 -10.56
N ILE A 38 6.97 12.95 -9.38
CA ILE A 38 6.62 12.32 -8.11
C ILE A 38 5.11 12.15 -8.08
N MET A 39 4.65 10.90 -7.96
CA MET A 39 3.23 10.61 -7.86
C MET A 39 2.72 11.16 -6.53
N ASN A 40 1.70 12.02 -6.57
CA ASN A 40 0.99 12.46 -5.36
C ASN A 40 -0.16 11.49 -5.03
N TYR A 41 -0.72 11.61 -3.82
CA TYR A 41 -1.79 10.73 -3.34
C TYR A 41 -2.99 10.69 -4.29
N THR A 42 -3.38 11.84 -4.83
CA THR A 42 -4.51 11.93 -5.77
C THR A 42 -4.23 11.20 -7.08
N ASP A 43 -3.01 11.29 -7.60
CA ASP A 43 -2.60 10.61 -8.84
C ASP A 43 -2.51 9.09 -8.62
N MET A 44 -2.07 8.65 -7.45
CA MET A 44 -2.14 7.23 -7.06
C MET A 44 -3.58 6.72 -7.00
N CYS A 45 -4.49 7.49 -6.40
CA CYS A 45 -5.90 7.12 -6.34
C CYS A 45 -6.53 7.03 -7.74
N LYS A 46 -6.23 7.99 -8.63
CA LYS A 46 -6.68 7.93 -10.05
C LYS A 46 -6.20 6.67 -10.74
N TYR A 47 -4.94 6.29 -10.52
CA TYR A 47 -4.37 5.06 -11.07
C TYR A 47 -5.14 3.83 -10.59
N ILE A 48 -5.33 3.68 -9.28
CA ILE A 48 -6.07 2.54 -8.69
C ILE A 48 -7.50 2.47 -9.25
N PHE A 49 -8.21 3.59 -9.29
CA PHE A 49 -9.58 3.62 -9.81
C PHE A 49 -9.65 3.23 -11.29
N LYS A 50 -8.69 3.68 -12.10
CA LYS A 50 -8.60 3.27 -13.51
C LYS A 50 -8.40 1.75 -13.64
N GLU A 51 -7.50 1.17 -12.85
CA GLU A 51 -7.23 -0.28 -12.88
C GLU A 51 -8.41 -1.11 -12.35
N GLU A 52 -9.20 -0.58 -11.41
CA GLU A 52 -10.43 -1.22 -10.92
C GLU A 52 -11.64 -1.01 -11.88
N GLY A 53 -11.43 -0.42 -13.05
CA GLY A 53 -12.47 -0.26 -14.09
C GLY A 53 -13.27 1.04 -14.00
N PHE A 54 -12.82 2.02 -13.23
CA PHE A 54 -13.47 3.32 -13.02
C PHE A 54 -12.58 4.47 -13.51
N PRO A 55 -12.45 4.68 -14.84
CA PRO A 55 -11.53 5.68 -15.40
C PRO A 55 -11.94 7.14 -15.12
N ASP A 56 -13.22 7.41 -14.86
CA ASP A 56 -13.70 8.76 -14.52
C ASP A 56 -13.50 9.08 -13.03
N TRP A 57 -12.35 9.68 -12.73
CA TRP A 57 -12.00 10.15 -11.39
C TRP A 57 -13.00 11.17 -10.81
N ARG A 58 -13.56 12.07 -11.64
CA ARG A 58 -14.45 13.14 -11.15
C ARG A 58 -15.73 12.54 -10.59
N TRP A 59 -16.25 11.51 -11.27
CA TRP A 59 -17.39 10.74 -10.79
C TRP A 59 -17.02 9.86 -9.59
N ALA A 60 -15.91 9.13 -9.68
CA ALA A 60 -15.47 8.18 -8.66
C ALA A 60 -15.29 8.81 -7.27
N ARG A 61 -14.75 10.04 -7.20
CA ARG A 61 -14.47 10.72 -5.93
C ARG A 61 -15.74 11.16 -5.18
N VAL A 62 -16.79 11.55 -5.91
CA VAL A 62 -18.03 12.09 -5.32
C VAL A 62 -19.10 11.02 -5.12
N ASN A 63 -18.99 9.90 -5.83
CA ASN A 63 -20.00 8.85 -5.78
C ASN A 63 -20.02 8.16 -4.41
N LYS A 64 -21.15 8.23 -3.69
CA LYS A 64 -21.34 7.58 -2.38
C LYS A 64 -21.90 6.15 -2.47
N SER A 65 -21.91 5.57 -3.66
CA SER A 65 -22.36 4.20 -3.90
C SER A 65 -21.68 3.23 -2.94
N ARG A 66 -22.49 2.36 -2.35
CA ARG A 66 -22.03 1.26 -1.50
C ARG A 66 -21.76 -0.02 -2.29
N LYS A 67 -21.89 0.00 -3.62
CA LYS A 67 -21.51 -1.13 -4.48
C LYS A 67 -20.07 -1.53 -4.15
N ASP A 68 -19.88 -2.83 -3.92
CA ASP A 68 -18.65 -3.34 -3.32
C ASP A 68 -17.40 -3.01 -4.16
N GLU A 69 -17.51 -2.94 -5.49
CA GLU A 69 -16.40 -2.63 -6.39
C GLU A 69 -15.84 -1.20 -6.15
N ILE A 70 -16.70 -0.18 -6.17
CA ILE A 70 -16.31 1.23 -5.96
C ILE A 70 -15.82 1.44 -4.54
N LYS A 71 -16.51 0.80 -3.58
CA LYS A 71 -16.12 0.83 -2.17
C LYS A 71 -14.73 0.23 -2.00
N THR A 72 -14.46 -0.92 -2.61
CA THR A 72 -13.17 -1.61 -2.55
C THR A 72 -12.05 -0.75 -3.13
N ALA A 73 -12.25 -0.15 -4.32
CA ALA A 73 -11.25 0.75 -4.92
C ALA A 73 -10.87 1.92 -3.99
N ARG A 74 -11.85 2.51 -3.29
CA ARG A 74 -11.61 3.55 -2.28
C ARG A 74 -10.86 3.03 -1.06
N GLN A 75 -11.22 1.84 -0.57
CA GLN A 75 -10.55 1.22 0.56
C GLN A 75 -9.08 0.91 0.23
N ILE A 76 -8.79 0.44 -0.99
CA ILE A 76 -7.42 0.25 -1.50
C ILE A 76 -6.67 1.59 -1.52
N CYS A 77 -7.29 2.68 -1.97
CA CYS A 77 -6.67 4.02 -1.94
C CYS A 77 -6.27 4.44 -0.52
N TYR A 78 -7.08 4.19 0.49
CA TYR A 78 -6.73 4.48 1.89
C TYR A 78 -5.58 3.63 2.39
N TYR A 79 -5.64 2.33 2.11
CA TYR A 79 -4.59 1.40 2.48
C TYR A 79 -3.24 1.79 1.86
N MET A 80 -3.21 2.03 0.55
CA MET A 80 -2.00 2.47 -0.16
C MET A 80 -1.53 3.84 0.34
N GLY A 81 -2.46 4.75 0.62
CA GLY A 81 -2.19 6.05 1.24
C GLY A 81 -1.44 5.92 2.56
N SER A 82 -1.90 5.01 3.42
CA SER A 82 -1.30 4.75 4.74
C SER A 82 0.12 4.16 4.66
N ILE A 83 0.48 3.50 3.56
CA ILE A 83 1.81 2.91 3.37
C ILE A 83 2.77 3.93 2.78
N PHE A 84 2.36 4.61 1.71
CA PHE A 84 3.25 5.43 0.91
C PHE A 84 3.29 6.91 1.32
N TYR A 85 2.25 7.40 1.98
CA TYR A 85 2.10 8.81 2.35
C TYR A 85 2.01 8.98 3.87
N ASN A 86 3.00 8.43 4.59
CA ASN A 86 3.08 8.43 6.05
C ASN A 86 2.99 9.81 6.73
N GLY A 87 3.22 10.91 5.99
CA GLY A 87 3.03 12.27 6.49
C GLY A 87 1.58 12.77 6.46
N MET A 88 0.67 12.05 5.81
CA MET A 88 -0.74 12.41 5.73
C MET A 88 -1.51 11.85 6.93
N THR A 89 -2.31 12.71 7.56
CA THR A 89 -3.28 12.30 8.55
C THR A 89 -4.41 11.50 7.92
N LEU A 90 -5.11 10.69 8.71
CA LEU A 90 -6.27 9.94 8.25
C LEU A 90 -7.39 10.85 7.72
N ASN A 91 -7.51 12.08 8.22
CA ASN A 91 -8.45 13.06 7.68
C ASN A 91 -8.02 13.51 6.27
N GLN A 92 -6.73 13.78 6.05
CA GLN A 92 -6.20 14.14 4.73
C GLN A 92 -6.32 13.00 3.71
N LEU A 93 -6.19 11.74 4.15
CA LEU A 93 -6.44 10.58 3.28
C LEU A 93 -7.92 10.48 2.87
N GLY A 94 -8.86 10.82 3.77
CA GLY A 94 -10.30 10.79 3.52
C GLY A 94 -10.84 11.98 2.72
N GLU A 95 -10.13 13.11 2.71
CA GLU A 95 -10.54 14.37 2.11
C GLU A 95 -10.94 14.26 0.62
N PRO A 96 -10.18 13.57 -0.26
CA PRO A 96 -10.54 13.47 -1.67
C PRO A 96 -11.90 12.80 -1.93
N PHE A 97 -12.38 12.01 -0.97
CA PHE A 97 -13.65 11.26 -1.04
C PHE A 97 -14.71 11.80 -0.07
N GLY A 98 -14.45 12.92 0.60
CA GLY A 98 -15.33 13.49 1.62
C GLY A 98 -15.63 12.53 2.77
N GLN A 99 -14.65 11.72 3.18
CA GLN A 99 -14.80 10.73 4.26
C GLN A 99 -14.09 11.15 5.55
N LYS A 100 -14.65 10.74 6.68
CA LYS A 100 -14.06 10.96 8.02
C LYS A 100 -12.94 9.95 8.29
N HIS A 101 -11.99 10.30 9.16
CA HIS A 101 -10.89 9.42 9.58
C HIS A 101 -11.35 8.02 10.04
N CYS A 102 -12.47 7.91 10.76
CA CYS A 102 -12.98 6.62 11.24
C CYS A 102 -13.32 5.66 10.09
N ASN A 103 -13.86 6.18 8.97
CA ASN A 103 -14.12 5.39 7.77
C ASN A 103 -12.81 4.93 7.12
N VAL A 104 -11.78 5.77 7.16
CA VAL A 104 -10.43 5.44 6.66
C VAL A 104 -9.81 4.31 7.49
N ILE A 105 -9.85 4.40 8.82
CA ILE A 105 -9.36 3.35 9.73
C ILE A 105 -10.07 2.02 9.45
N HIS A 106 -11.41 2.04 9.40
CA HIS A 106 -12.18 0.83 9.14
C HIS A 106 -11.83 0.22 7.78
N SER A 107 -11.67 1.06 6.76
CA SER A 107 -11.29 0.63 5.42
C SER A 107 -9.92 -0.05 5.37
N ILE A 108 -8.92 0.53 6.04
CA ILE A 108 -7.58 -0.05 6.14
C ILE A 108 -7.66 -1.43 6.81
N LYS A 109 -8.41 -1.56 7.90
CA LYS A 109 -8.63 -2.83 8.58
C LYS A 109 -9.31 -3.87 7.68
N VAL A 110 -10.33 -3.46 6.91
CA VAL A 110 -10.99 -4.35 5.95
C VAL A 110 -10.02 -4.87 4.90
N ILE A 111 -9.17 -4.01 4.34
CA ILE A 111 -8.15 -4.44 3.35
C ILE A 111 -7.15 -5.40 3.96
N ASN A 112 -6.65 -5.14 5.18
CA ASN A 112 -5.73 -6.06 5.86
C ASN A 112 -6.35 -7.44 6.04
N ASN A 113 -7.59 -7.50 6.56
CA ASN A 113 -8.31 -8.75 6.73
C ASN A 113 -8.48 -9.49 5.39
N LEU A 114 -8.87 -8.78 4.32
CA LEU A 114 -9.02 -9.39 2.99
C LEU A 114 -7.71 -9.94 2.45
N ARG A 115 -6.58 -9.24 2.68
CA ARG A 115 -5.25 -9.75 2.30
C ARG A 115 -4.87 -11.03 3.05
N GLU A 116 -5.22 -11.11 4.33
CA GLU A 116 -4.96 -12.30 5.16
C GLU A 116 -5.82 -13.50 4.74
N THR A 117 -7.07 -13.26 4.35
CA THR A 117 -8.03 -14.33 4.06
C THR A 117 -8.10 -14.72 2.58
N GLU A 118 -7.83 -13.80 1.65
CA GLU A 118 -8.03 -14.00 0.21
C GLU A 118 -6.73 -13.85 -0.60
N LYS A 119 -6.10 -14.98 -0.96
CA LYS A 119 -4.81 -14.99 -1.69
C LYS A 119 -4.84 -14.23 -3.02
N VAL A 120 -5.95 -14.30 -3.77
CA VAL A 120 -6.10 -13.60 -5.05
C VAL A 120 -6.15 -12.09 -4.83
N PHE A 121 -6.85 -11.66 -3.78
CA PHE A 121 -6.91 -10.26 -3.37
C PHE A 121 -5.53 -9.77 -2.93
N ASP A 122 -4.81 -10.55 -2.13
CA ASP A 122 -3.45 -10.20 -1.69
C ASP A 122 -2.47 -10.05 -2.86
N THR A 123 -2.54 -10.96 -3.84
CA THR A 123 -1.74 -10.86 -5.07
C THR A 123 -2.07 -9.57 -5.82
N ARG A 124 -3.36 -9.21 -5.92
CA ARG A 124 -3.80 -7.95 -6.55
C ARG A 124 -3.23 -6.73 -5.83
N ILE A 125 -3.27 -6.68 -4.50
CA ILE A 125 -2.71 -5.56 -3.74
C ILE A 125 -1.19 -5.49 -3.87
N THR A 126 -0.50 -6.63 -3.84
CA THR A 126 0.95 -6.71 -4.03
C THR A 126 1.37 -6.13 -5.39
N ASN A 127 0.63 -6.45 -6.46
CA ASN A 127 0.85 -5.85 -7.77
C ASN A 127 0.70 -4.32 -7.76
N TYR A 128 -0.26 -3.78 -7.01
CA TYR A 128 -0.39 -2.33 -6.86
C TYR A 128 0.77 -1.71 -6.09
N ILE A 129 1.25 -2.35 -5.02
CA ILE A 129 2.41 -1.91 -4.24
C ILE A 129 3.65 -1.86 -5.14
N GLU A 130 3.89 -2.90 -5.93
CA GLU A 130 5.01 -2.95 -6.87
C GLU A 130 4.88 -1.89 -7.97
N ALA A 131 3.68 -1.71 -8.53
CA ALA A 131 3.45 -0.72 -9.57
C ALA A 131 3.69 0.71 -9.05
N VAL A 132 3.13 1.05 -7.88
CA VAL A 132 3.20 2.39 -7.28
C VAL A 132 4.61 2.70 -6.74
N SER A 133 5.31 1.72 -6.16
CA SER A 133 6.65 1.92 -5.60
C SER A 133 7.69 2.37 -6.63
N ARG A 134 7.47 2.08 -7.93
CA ARG A 134 8.34 2.57 -9.03
C ARG A 134 8.26 4.09 -9.24
N TRP A 135 7.20 4.74 -8.76
CA TRP A 135 6.94 6.16 -8.98
C TRP A 135 7.06 7.02 -7.72
N ILE A 136 7.13 6.39 -6.56
CA ILE A 136 7.27 7.06 -5.27
C ILE A 136 8.73 6.96 -4.86
N ASP A 137 9.37 8.12 -4.67
CA ASP A 137 10.77 8.19 -4.28
C ASP A 137 11.02 7.37 -3.00
N SER A 138 11.99 6.46 -3.08
CA SER A 138 12.40 5.55 -1.98
C SER A 138 12.77 6.30 -0.68
N ASN A 139 13.12 7.59 -0.80
CA ASN A 139 13.45 8.47 0.32
C ASN A 139 12.26 8.76 1.25
N VAL A 140 11.01 8.71 0.77
CA VAL A 140 9.82 8.97 1.60
C VAL A 140 9.46 7.76 2.47
N VAL A 141 9.61 6.54 1.93
CA VAL A 141 9.30 5.29 2.66
C VAL A 141 10.40 4.97 3.69
N THR A 142 11.66 5.28 3.39
CA THR A 142 12.79 4.96 4.26
C THR A 142 12.87 5.78 5.54
N THR A 143 12.26 6.96 5.62
CA THR A 143 12.39 7.84 6.81
C THR A 143 11.71 7.28 8.06
N ARG A 144 10.59 6.56 7.97
CA ARG A 144 9.95 5.94 9.15
C ARG A 144 10.65 4.67 9.60
N VAL A 145 11.03 3.81 8.65
CA VAL A 145 11.80 2.60 8.97
C VAL A 145 13.14 2.95 9.60
N LYS A 146 13.80 4.03 9.14
CA LYS A 146 15.00 4.56 9.79
C LYS A 146 14.72 5.06 11.20
N LYS A 147 13.68 5.88 11.40
CA LYS A 147 13.28 6.38 12.73
C LYS A 147 12.92 5.26 13.72
N GLU A 148 12.20 4.23 13.28
CA GLU A 148 11.84 3.08 14.14
C GLU A 148 13.08 2.24 14.48
N LYS A 149 14.01 2.04 13.55
CA LYS A 149 15.30 1.38 13.82
C LYS A 149 16.19 2.19 14.76
N GLU A 150 16.26 3.51 14.56
CA GLU A 150 16.99 4.42 15.44
C GLU A 150 16.40 4.44 16.85
N LEU A 151 15.07 4.47 16.97
CA LEU A 151 14.37 4.37 18.24
C LEU A 151 14.63 3.02 18.92
N ALA A 152 14.56 1.91 18.19
CA ALA A 152 14.85 0.58 18.72
C ALA A 152 16.31 0.48 19.23
N ALA A 153 17.27 1.00 18.47
CA ALA A 153 18.67 1.04 18.89
C ALA A 153 18.88 1.88 20.16
N MET A 154 18.23 3.04 20.26
CA MET A 154 18.27 3.89 21.45
C MET A 154 17.67 3.17 22.68
N LEU A 155 16.54 2.48 22.52
CA LEU A 155 15.90 1.73 23.59
C LEU A 155 16.78 0.58 24.09
N LEU A 156 17.41 -0.17 23.17
CA LEU A 156 18.34 -1.24 23.54
C LEU A 156 19.56 -0.71 24.32
N ALA A 157 20.12 0.43 23.90
CA ALA A 157 21.21 1.07 24.64
C ALA A 157 20.79 1.47 26.05
N LYS A 158 19.57 2.02 26.21
CA LYS A 158 19.02 2.38 27.52
C LYS A 158 18.78 1.18 28.43
N ILE A 159 18.33 0.05 27.87
CA ILE A 159 18.18 -1.21 28.63
C ILE A 159 19.55 -1.69 29.14
N ALA A 160 20.56 -1.69 28.28
CA ALA A 160 21.92 -2.08 28.67
C ALA A 160 22.52 -1.18 29.77
N GLU A 161 22.27 0.14 29.70
CA GLU A 161 22.64 1.08 30.77
C GLU A 161 21.94 0.74 32.10
N MET A 162 20.64 0.44 32.05
CA MET A 162 19.88 0.06 33.26
C MET A 162 20.36 -1.25 33.86
N GLU A 163 20.70 -2.25 33.05
CA GLU A 163 21.31 -3.51 33.53
C GLU A 163 22.65 -3.27 34.22
N LEU A 164 23.48 -2.37 33.69
CA LEU A 164 24.75 -2.02 34.31
C LEU A 164 24.53 -1.34 35.67
N ILE A 165 23.60 -0.39 35.76
CA ILE A 165 23.24 0.29 37.02
C ILE A 165 22.73 -0.74 38.04
N ALA A 166 21.88 -1.68 37.63
CA ALA A 166 21.38 -2.74 38.49
C ALA A 166 22.50 -3.65 39.01
N LYS A 167 23.44 -4.04 38.14
CA LYS A 167 24.64 -4.81 38.53
C LYS A 167 25.47 -4.07 39.57
N VAL A 168 25.75 -2.79 39.37
CA VAL A 168 26.51 -1.96 40.33
C VAL A 168 25.79 -1.85 41.66
N TYR A 169 24.47 -1.59 41.65
CA TYR A 169 23.67 -1.52 42.86
C TYR A 169 23.67 -2.82 43.67
N CYS A 170 23.54 -3.98 42.99
CA CYS A 170 23.63 -5.30 43.63
C CYS A 170 24.96 -5.50 44.35
N VAL A 171 26.09 -5.16 43.70
CA VAL A 171 27.42 -5.24 44.30
C VAL A 171 27.54 -4.33 45.51
N LEU A 172 27.08 -3.08 45.42
CA LEU A 172 27.17 -2.11 46.53
C LEU A 172 26.27 -2.45 47.73
N SER A 173 25.17 -3.17 47.50
CA SER A 173 24.18 -3.50 48.53
C SER A 173 24.28 -4.93 49.05
N ASP A 174 25.27 -5.70 48.59
CA ASP A 174 25.43 -7.13 48.87
C ASP A 174 24.17 -7.97 48.54
N LYS A 175 23.46 -7.55 47.50
CA LYS A 175 22.26 -8.23 47.00
C LYS A 175 22.57 -8.98 45.71
N LYS A 176 21.92 -10.12 45.51
CA LYS A 176 22.00 -10.87 44.24
C LYS A 176 20.99 -10.34 43.24
N MET A 177 21.39 -10.26 41.96
CA MET A 177 20.42 -10.08 40.88
C MET A 177 19.57 -11.34 40.75
N VAL A 178 18.28 -11.15 40.47
CA VAL A 178 17.37 -12.22 40.11
C VAL A 178 17.15 -12.09 38.62
N ASP A 179 17.54 -13.11 37.86
CA ASP A 179 17.23 -13.19 36.43
C ASP A 179 15.71 -13.41 36.28
N LEU A 180 15.06 -12.56 35.48
CA LEU A 180 13.63 -12.63 35.15
C LEU A 180 13.38 -13.58 33.99
#